data_AF-A0A1C3XRU7-F1
#
_entry.id   AF-A0A1C3XRU7-F1
#
_cell.length_a   1.000
_cell.length_b   1.000
_cell.length_c   1.000
_cell.angle_alpha   90.00
_cell.angle_beta   90.00
_cell.angle_gamma   90.00
#
_symmetry.space_group_name_H-M   'P 1'
#
loop_
_entity.id
_entity.type
_entity.pdbx_description
1 polymer ?
#
loop_
_entity_poly.entity_id
_entity_poly.type
_entity_poly.pdbx_seq_one_letter_code
_entity_poly.pdbx_strand_id
1 'polypeptide(L)' 'MFGRIREAKLAYGSTPLSLDDGKLNDWNGGRGVYFGDPDGHVLELMTVPQ' A
#
# COMPACT_ATOMS: atom_id res chain seq x y z
N MET A 1 9.18 6.55 -1.60
CA MET A 1 8.84 5.17 -1.19
C MET A 1 7.89 4.50 -2.19
N PHE A 2 6.69 5.04 -2.42
CA PHE A 2 5.71 4.47 -3.37
C PHE A 2 6.25 4.22 -4.80
N GLY A 3 7.15 5.07 -5.31
CA GLY A 3 7.80 4.85 -6.60
C GLY A 3 8.51 3.49 -6.71
N ARG A 4 9.16 3.02 -5.64
CA ARG A 4 9.86 1.72 -5.62
C ARG A 4 8.89 0.53 -5.71
N ILE A 5 7.71 0.65 -5.09
CA ILE A 5 6.66 -0.36 -5.15
C ILE A 5 6.18 -0.53 -6.60
N ARG A 6 5.99 0.60 -7.31
CA ARG A 6 5.61 0.61 -8.73
C ARG A 6 6.72 0.08 -9.63
N GLU A 7 7.98 0.49 -9.41
CA GLU A 7 9.14 0.00 -10.18
C GLU A 7 9.35 -1.50 -10.01
N ALA A 8 9.16 -2.02 -8.79
CA ALA A 8 9.23 -3.44 -8.49
C ALA A 8 8.02 -4.25 -9.00
N LYS A 9 7.01 -3.60 -9.58
CA LYS A 9 5.75 -4.21 -10.05
C LYS A 9 5.05 -5.05 -8.98
N LEU A 10 5.16 -4.63 -7.71
CA LEU A 10 4.46 -5.28 -6.62
C LEU A 10 2.97 -4.96 -6.70
N ALA A 11 2.13 -5.95 -6.41
CA ALA A 11 0.72 -5.69 -6.18
C ALA A 11 0.57 -4.78 -4.96
N TYR A 12 -0.21 -3.72 -5.12
CA TYR A 12 -0.53 -2.81 -4.03
C TYR A 12 -2.01 -2.42 -4.10
N GLY A 13 -2.56 -2.00 -2.97
CA GLY A 13 -3.92 -1.48 -2.95
C GLY A 13 -4.31 -0.68 -1.73
N SER A 14 -5.58 -0.30 -1.70
CA SER A 14 -6.10 0.71 -0.76
C SER A 14 -6.44 0.18 0.63
N THR A 15 -6.64 -1.13 0.78
CA THR A 15 -7.06 -1.78 2.05
C THR A 15 -6.27 -3.06 2.31
N PRO A 16 -6.20 -3.57 3.56
CA PRO A 16 -5.50 -4.82 3.84
C PRO A 16 -6.17 -6.05 3.21
N LEU A 17 -7.42 -5.94 2.77
CA LEU A 17 -8.18 -7.01 2.09
C LEU A 17 -8.13 -6.90 0.56
N SER A 18 -7.56 -5.82 0.02
CA SER A 18 -7.49 -5.57 -1.42
C SER A 18 -6.11 -5.05 -1.76
N LEU A 19 -5.16 -5.98 -1.91
CA LEU A 19 -3.75 -5.69 -2.15
C LEU A 19 -3.40 -5.53 -3.63
N ASP A 20 -4.37 -5.61 -4.53
CA ASP A 20 -4.18 -5.61 -5.99
C ASP A 20 -5.07 -4.62 -6.74
N ASP A 21 -5.84 -3.79 -6.01
CA ASP A 21 -6.76 -2.81 -6.62
C ASP A 21 -6.03 -1.61 -7.28
N GLY A 22 -4.73 -1.46 -7.05
CA GLY A 22 -3.89 -0.40 -7.62
C GLY A 22 -4.20 1.00 -7.10
N LYS A 23 -4.96 1.13 -6.00
CA LYS A 23 -5.40 2.39 -5.41
C LYS A 23 -4.62 2.73 -4.14
N LEU A 24 -4.71 4.00 -3.77
CA LEU A 24 -4.23 4.54 -2.50
C LEU A 24 -5.46 4.90 -1.65
N ASN A 25 -5.39 4.74 -0.33
CA ASN A 25 -6.40 5.30 0.56
C ASN A 25 -6.06 6.76 0.93
N ASP A 26 -7.08 7.48 1.40
CA ASP A 26 -7.02 8.88 1.83
C ASP A 26 -7.40 9.07 3.32
N TRP A 27 -7.21 8.03 4.11
CA TRP A 27 -7.60 8.00 5.52
C TRP A 27 -6.92 9.09 6.34
N ASN A 28 -7.69 9.69 7.26
CA ASN A 28 -7.29 10.83 8.10
C ASN A 28 -6.72 12.03 7.31
N GLY A 29 -7.12 12.20 6.05
CA GLY A 29 -6.61 13.27 5.18
C GLY A 29 -5.18 13.02 4.67
N GLY A 30 -4.63 11.83 4.89
CA GLY A 30 -3.33 11.40 4.40
C GLY A 30 -3.40 10.63 3.09
N ARG A 31 -2.35 9.84 2.82
CA ARG A 31 -2.28 8.83 1.77
C ARG A 31 -1.78 7.53 2.40
N GLY A 32 -2.43 6.41 2.10
CA GLY A 32 -2.00 5.10 2.53
C GLY A 32 -1.99 4.06 1.40
N VAL A 33 -1.18 3.02 1.56
CA VAL A 33 -1.11 1.89 0.64
C VAL A 33 -0.69 0.63 1.36
N TYR A 34 -1.29 -0.48 0.95
CA TYR A 34 -0.93 -1.83 1.39
C TYR A 34 -0.26 -2.58 0.26
N PHE A 35 0.76 -3.38 0.58
CA PHE A 35 1.45 -4.23 -0.38
C PHE A 35 2.03 -5.46 0.32
N GLY A 36 2.11 -6.57 -0.41
CA GLY A 36 2.73 -7.79 0.09
C GLY A 36 4.24 -7.79 -0.10
N ASP A 37 4.95 -8.43 0.82
CA ASP A 37 6.35 -8.81 0.62
C ASP A 37 6.46 -10.30 0.21
N PRO A 38 7.62 -10.75 -0.32
CA PRO A 38 7.82 -12.14 -0.75
C PRO A 38 7.63 -13.19 0.35
N ASP A 39 7.83 -12.85 1.62
CA ASP A 39 7.62 -13.74 2.77
C ASP A 39 6.14 -13.86 3.17
N GLY A 40 5.24 -13.10 2.52
CA GLY A 40 3.80 -13.15 2.73
C GLY A 40 3.28 -12.23 3.83
N HIS A 41 4.10 -11.30 4.32
CA HIS A 41 3.61 -10.22 5.19
C HIS A 41 2.92 -9.13 4.38
N VAL A 42 1.93 -8.50 5.02
CA VAL A 42 1.27 -7.32 4.50
C VAL A 42 1.91 -6.11 5.17
N LEU A 43 2.49 -5.24 4.36
CA LEU A 43 3.10 -4.00 4.80
C LEU A 43 2.18 -2.84 4.47
N GLU A 44 2.15 -1.86 5.37
CA GLU A 44 1.41 -0.62 5.21
C GLU A 44 2.36 0.57 5.19
N LEU A 45 2.11 1.48 4.25
CA LEU A 45 2.76 2.79 4.21
C LEU A 45 1.67 3.85 4.30
N MET A 46 1.75 4.71 5.31
CA MET A 46 0.84 5.84 5.53
C MET A 46 1.60 7.14 5.74
N THR A 47 1.05 8.26 5.29
CA THR A 47 1.66 9.59 5.51
C THR A 47 1.14 10.29 6.77
N VAL A 48 0.02 9.82 7.32
CA VAL A 48 -0.63 10.33 8.53
C VAL A 48 -1.04 9.11 9.35
N PRO A 49 -0.85 9.12 10.68
CA PRO A 49 -1.33 8.06 11.57
C PRO A 49 -2.84 7.89 11.45
N GLN A 50 -3.27 6.63 11.47
CA GLN A 50 -4.68 6.29 11.60
C GLN A 50 -5.23 6.57 13.00
#